data_AF-A0A2A5G637-F1
#
_entry.id   AF-A0A2A5G637-F1
#
_cell.length_a   1.000
_cell.length_b   1.000
_cell.length_c   1.000
_cell.angle_alpha   90.00
_cell.angle_beta   90.00
_cell.angle_gamma   90.00
#
_symmetry.space_group_name_H-M   'P 1'
#
loop_
_entity.id
_entity.type
_entity.pdbx_description
1 polymer ?
#
loop_
_entity_poly.entity_id
_entity_poly.type
_entity_poly.pdbx_seq_one_letter_code
_entity_poly.pdbx_strand_id
1 'polypeptide(L)' 'MAATKTATLNLRIDPVLKEAARIAAMKDHRSVANLVEILIRQHCEDKGIPIPEQQEMFGDNDG' A
#
# COMPACT_ATOMS: atom_id res chain seq x y z
N MET A 1 9.97 16.01 -11.24
CA MET A 1 9.77 15.13 -10.08
C MET A 1 8.28 14.85 -10.00
N ALA A 2 7.85 13.68 -10.45
CA ALA A 2 6.44 13.35 -10.61
C ALA A 2 5.76 13.28 -9.24
N ALA A 3 4.64 13.99 -9.08
CA ALA A 3 3.83 13.92 -7.88
C ALA A 3 3.32 12.49 -7.71
N THR A 4 3.83 11.79 -6.70
CA THR A 4 3.27 10.50 -6.24
C THR A 4 1.81 10.74 -5.86
N LYS A 5 0.89 10.38 -6.77
CA LYS A 5 -0.56 10.49 -6.53
C LYS A 5 -0.95 9.43 -5.50
N THR A 6 -1.10 9.87 -4.25
CA THR A 6 -1.58 9.01 -3.17
C THR A 6 -3.10 8.91 -3.22
N ALA A 7 -3.64 7.70 -3.10
CA ALA A 7 -5.08 7.46 -2.98
C ALA A 7 -5.42 7.03 -1.56
N THR A 8 -6.49 7.57 -0.98
CA THR A 8 -6.92 7.23 0.38
C THR A 8 -7.63 5.87 0.39
N LEU A 9 -7.08 4.89 1.12
CA LEU A 9 -7.72 3.59 1.36
C LEU A 9 -8.41 3.60 2.74
N ASN A 10 -9.74 3.43 2.77
CA ASN A 10 -10.48 3.28 4.02
C ASN A 10 -10.63 1.80 4.38
N LEU A 11 -9.98 1.35 5.45
CA LEU A 11 -10.00 -0.05 5.90
C LEU A 11 -10.68 -0.15 7.26
N ARG A 12 -11.63 -1.08 7.38
CA ARG A 12 -12.17 -1.53 8.68
C ARG A 12 -11.41 -2.77 9.11
N ILE A 13 -10.87 -2.74 10.32
CA ILE A 13 -10.07 -3.82 10.86
C ILE A 13 -10.30 -3.92 12.36
N ASP A 14 -10.17 -5.12 12.91
CA ASP A 14 -10.29 -5.36 14.34
C ASP A 14 -9.31 -4.49 15.14
N PRO A 15 -9.74 -3.97 16.30
CA PRO A 15 -8.89 -3.10 17.12
C PRO A 15 -7.60 -3.80 17.58
N VAL A 16 -7.67 -5.11 17.81
CA VAL A 16 -6.50 -5.92 18.18
C VAL A 16 -5.48 -5.99 17.05
N LEU A 17 -5.97 -6.18 15.81
CA LEU A 17 -5.11 -6.27 14.64
C LEU A 17 -4.52 -4.89 14.26
N LYS A 18 -5.24 -3.80 14.51
CA LYS A 18 -4.71 -2.44 14.40
C LYS A 18 -3.51 -2.22 15.33
N GLU A 19 -3.58 -2.64 16.59
CA GLU A 19 -2.46 -2.51 17.53
C GLU A 19 -1.27 -3.40 17.11
N ALA A 20 -1.54 -4.64 16.69
CA ALA A 20 -0.50 -5.52 16.17
C ALA A 20 0.22 -4.91 14.95
N ALA A 21 -0.53 -4.34 14.00
CA ALA A 21 0.01 -3.64 12.84
C ALA A 21 0.83 -2.41 13.24
N ARG A 22 0.40 -1.67 14.28
CA ARG A 22 1.16 -0.54 14.83
C ARG A 22 2.49 -0.97 15.44
N ILE A 23 2.50 -2.04 16.22
CA ILE A 23 3.72 -2.60 16.82
C ILE A 23 4.68 -3.07 15.72
N ALA A 24 4.17 -3.78 14.71
CA ALA A 24 4.97 -4.23 13.57
C ALA A 24 5.58 -3.05 12.82
N ALA A 25 4.77 -2.03 12.50
CA ALA A 25 5.25 -0.84 11.79
C ALA A 25 6.33 -0.09 12.60
N MET A 26 6.15 0.01 13.92
CA MET A 26 7.12 0.62 14.82
C MET A 26 8.44 -0.14 14.87
N LYS A 27 8.40 -1.48 14.86
CA LYS A 27 9.61 -2.32 14.77
C LYS A 27 10.35 -2.15 13.46
N ASP A 28 9.62 -1.95 12.37
CA ASP A 28 10.18 -1.70 11.04
C ASP A 28 10.63 -0.24 10.81
N HIS A 29 10.46 0.65 11.80
CA HIS A 29 10.70 2.09 11.68
C HIS A 29 9.90 2.76 10.53
N ARG A 30 8.69 2.26 10.23
CA ARG A 30 7.82 2.82 9.18
C ARG A 30 6.44 3.13 9.71
N SER A 31 5.69 3.92 8.95
CA SER A 31 4.28 4.18 9.24
C SER A 31 3.42 2.94 8.94
N VAL A 32 2.30 2.80 9.66
CA VAL A 32 1.33 1.70 9.43
C VAL A 32 0.84 1.66 7.98
N ALA A 33 0.65 2.82 7.35
CA ALA A 33 0.29 2.91 5.93
C ALA A 33 1.33 2.23 5.03
N ASN A 34 2.61 2.48 5.26
CA ASN A 34 3.69 1.89 4.47
C ASN A 34 3.82 0.39 4.73
N LEU A 35 3.59 -0.07 5.96
CA LEU A 35 3.54 -1.49 6.27
C LEU A 35 2.40 -2.17 5.51
N VAL A 36 1.20 -1.57 5.54
CA VAL A 36 0.03 -2.09 4.82
C VAL A 36 0.29 -2.13 3.31
N GLU A 37 0.96 -1.12 2.74
CA GLU A 37 1.34 -1.12 1.33
C GLU A 37 2.25 -2.30 0.97
N ILE A 38 3.30 -2.56 1.77
CA ILE A 38 4.21 -3.69 1.56
C ILE A 38 3.45 -5.02 1.68
N LEU A 39 2.57 -5.17 2.68
CA LEU A 39 1.78 -6.38 2.86
C LEU A 39 0.84 -6.63 1.67
N ILE A 40 0.21 -5.59 1.13
CA ILE A 40 -0.63 -5.68 -0.05
C ILE A 40 0.21 -6.09 -1.27
N ARG A 41 1.39 -5.46 -1.47
CA ARG A 41 2.30 -5.83 -2.56
C ARG A 41 2.71 -7.29 -2.48
N GLN A 42 3.22 -7.71 -1.33
CA GLN A 42 3.66 -9.08 -1.11
C GLN A 42 2.53 -10.09 -1.32
N HIS A 43 1.31 -9.76 -0.89
CA HIS A 43 0.14 -10.62 -1.09
C HIS A 43 -0.23 -10.73 -2.57
N CYS A 44 -0.22 -9.62 -3.31
CA CYS A 44 -0.48 -9.64 -4.75
C CYS A 44 0.61 -10.41 -5.50
N GLU A 45 1.88 -10.23 -5.17
CA GLU A 45 3.00 -10.97 -5.75
C GLU A 45 2.85 -12.49 -5.51
N ASP A 46 2.54 -12.90 -4.27
CA ASP A 46 2.26 -14.31 -3.93
C ASP A 46 1.08 -14.89 -4.73
N LYS A 47 0.05 -14.07 -4.97
CA LYS A 47 -1.12 -14.44 -5.76
C LYS A 47 -0.93 -14.31 -7.27
N GLY A 48 0.21 -13.81 -7.74
CA GLY A 48 0.47 -13.52 -9.15
C GLY A 48 -0.41 -12.40 -9.72
N ILE A 49 -0.91 -11.50 -8.87
CA ILE A 49 -1.66 -10.32 -9.28
C ILE A 49 -0.63 -9.24 -9.66
N PRO A 50 -0.54 -8.84 -10.94
CA PRO A 50 0.37 -7.78 -11.34
C PRO A 50 -0.09 -6.46 -10.71
N ILE A 51 0.75 -5.87 -9.86
CA ILE A 51 0.60 -4.47 -9.44
C ILE A 51 1.45 -3.66 -10.41
N PRO A 52 0.87 -3.05 -11.45
CA PRO A 52 1.63 -2.13 -12.27
C PRO A 52 2.05 -0.95 -11.39
N GLU A 53 3.30 -0.53 -11.53
CA GLU A 53 3.75 0.70 -10.89
C GLU A 53 2.86 1.84 -11.41
N GLN A 54 2.44 2.76 -10.53
CA GLN A 54 1.43 3.79 -10.83
C GLN A 54 1.75 4.65 -12.08
N GLN A 55 3.00 4.60 -12.55
CA GLN A 55 3.47 5.19 -13.81
C GLN A 55 2.76 4.59 -15.06
N GLU A 56 2.34 3.32 -15.03
CA GLU A 56 1.75 2.62 -16.19
C GLU A 56 0.21 2.64 -16.21
N MET A 57 -0.47 2.83 -15.06
CA MET A 57 -1.95 2.81 -15.01
C MET A 57 -2.61 4.08 -15.55
N PHE A 58 -1.90 5.21 -15.57
CA PHE A 58 -2.37 6.44 -16.19
C PHE A 58 -1.67 6.62 -17.52
N GLY A 59 -2.03 5.76 -18.48
CA GLY A 59 -1.79 6.02 -19.88
C GLY A 59 -2.29 7.42 -20.20
N ASP A 60 -1.37 8.24 -20.70
CA ASP A 60 -1.59 9.51 -21.37
C ASP A 60 -2.99 9.56 -22.04
N ASN A 61 -3.91 10.30 -21.44
CA ASN A 61 -5.17 10.71 -22.09
C ASN A 61 -5.07 12.20 -22.39
N ASP A 62 -3.97 12.64 -23.01
CA ASP A 62 -3.87 13.99 -23.57
C ASP A 62 -3.93 13.86 -25.10
N GLY A 63 -5.16 13.83 -25.62
CA GLY A 63 -5.48 13.99 -27.04
C GLY A 63 -6.34 15.23 -27.22
#